data_AF-A0A9E7SDM3-F1
#
_entry.id   AF-A0A9E7SDM3-F1
#
_cell.length_a   1.000
_cell.length_b   1.000
_cell.length_c   1.000
_cell.angle_alpha   90.00
_cell.angle_beta   90.00
_cell.angle_gamma   90.00
#
_symmetry.space_group_name_H-M   'P 1'
#
loop_
_entity.id
_entity.type
_entity.pdbx_description
1 polymer ?
#
loop_
_entity_poly.entity_id
_entity_poly.type
_entity_poly.pdbx_seq_one_letter_code
_entity_poly.pdbx_strand_id
1 'polypeptide(L)'
;MKRSRAAWIFLIMFLLLPLAAADEDYENNEAQFGELAGAGFIVITAGIVLYSIIKGTSFVEYRKGSFSIELSQEMSFLKARVPLSLLDIHHILVVIGSLLTLPHFISCQDYSTPAGLTGLLLGFILLIENVSGFYGRYLHAKVEKLRREVNNPYLKGTLKKFRIWRELHIAWTLVMYFLLVLHVIFVD
;
A
#
# COMPACT_ATOMS: atom_id res chain seq x y z
N MET A 1 7.25 -22.97 16.45
CA MET A 1 6.36 -21.95 15.83
C MET A 1 5.39 -21.28 16.83
N LYS A 2 5.86 -20.75 17.98
CA LYS A 2 4.98 -20.05 18.97
C LYS A 2 5.11 -18.52 18.97
N ARG A 3 6.09 -17.94 18.26
CA ARG A 3 6.39 -16.49 18.28
C ARG A 3 5.40 -15.62 17.48
N SER A 4 4.63 -16.15 16.52
CA SER A 4 3.73 -15.30 15.72
C SER A 4 2.49 -14.86 16.48
N ARG A 5 1.91 -15.72 17.34
CA ARG A 5 0.68 -15.37 18.08
C ARG A 5 0.89 -14.23 19.07
N ALA A 6 2.02 -14.20 19.76
CA ALA A 6 2.36 -13.13 20.68
C ALA A 6 2.52 -11.79 19.95
N ALA A 7 3.20 -11.77 18.80
CA ALA A 7 3.35 -10.57 17.98
C ALA A 7 2.00 -10.04 17.47
N TRP A 8 1.09 -10.93 17.06
CA TRP A 8 -0.28 -10.56 16.68
C TRP A 8 -1.09 -10.01 17.86
N ILE A 9 -0.97 -10.62 19.04
CA ILE A 9 -1.63 -10.13 20.25
C ILE A 9 -1.09 -8.75 20.63
N PHE A 10 0.23 -8.55 20.60
CA PHE A 10 0.82 -7.24 20.87
C PHE A 10 0.41 -6.19 19.83
N LEU A 11 0.37 -6.55 18.55
CA LEU A 11 -0.11 -5.67 17.48
C LEU A 11 -1.58 -5.27 17.71
N ILE A 12 -2.45 -6.25 17.99
CA ILE A 12 -3.86 -6.01 18.29
C ILE A 12 -4.00 -5.16 19.55
N MET A 13 -3.25 -5.46 20.61
CA MET A 13 -3.29 -4.69 21.86
C MET A 13 -2.83 -3.25 21.63
N PHE A 14 -1.79 -3.03 20.82
CA PHE A 14 -1.31 -1.70 20.45
C PHE A 14 -2.30 -0.94 19.57
N LEU A 15 -3.09 -1.63 18.75
CA LEU A 15 -4.19 -1.03 17.96
C LEU A 15 -5.43 -0.73 18.81
N LEU A 16 -5.67 -1.50 19.87
CA LEU A 16 -6.83 -1.34 20.77
C LEU A 16 -6.56 -0.36 21.93
N LEU A 17 -5.30 -0.16 22.32
CA LEU A 17 -4.89 0.75 23.40
C LEU A 17 -5.37 2.20 23.15
N PRO A 18 -5.19 2.78 21.95
CA PRO A 18 -5.75 4.08 21.60
C PRO A 18 -7.29 4.08 21.68
N LEU A 19 -7.94 2.99 21.27
CA LEU A 19 -9.40 2.86 21.33
C LEU A 19 -9.95 2.91 22.77
N ALA A 20 -9.19 2.36 23.73
CA ALA A 20 -9.54 2.41 25.15
C ALA A 20 -9.22 3.76 25.81
N ALA A 21 -8.27 4.53 25.26
CA ALA A 21 -7.90 5.84 25.76
C ALA A 21 -8.81 6.97 25.23
N ALA A 22 -9.64 6.70 24.22
CA ALA A 22 -10.50 7.69 23.58
C ALA A 22 -11.76 8.07 24.39
N ASP A 23 -12.07 7.34 25.47
CA ASP A 23 -13.35 7.42 26.20
C ASP A 23 -13.40 8.53 27.27
N GLU A 24 -12.33 9.32 27.47
CA GLU A 24 -12.25 10.29 28.58
C GLU A 24 -12.34 11.79 28.19
N ASP A 25 -12.27 12.15 26.91
CA ASP A 25 -12.34 13.56 26.46
C ASP A 25 -13.39 13.78 25.35
N TYR A 26 -14.65 13.91 25.77
CA TYR A 26 -15.82 14.14 24.90
C TYR A 26 -16.21 15.62 24.73
N GLU A 27 -15.29 16.58 24.96
CA GLU A 27 -15.61 18.02 24.81
C GLU A 27 -15.17 18.64 23.48
N ASN A 28 -14.32 17.98 22.69
CA ASN A 28 -13.90 18.46 21.36
C ASN A 28 -14.41 17.52 20.26
N ASN A 29 -15.13 18.08 19.28
CA ASN A 29 -15.60 17.37 18.07
C ASN A 29 -14.45 16.99 17.09
N GLU A 30 -13.20 17.12 17.52
CA GLU A 30 -12.01 16.85 16.72
C GLU A 30 -11.62 15.38 16.82
N ALA A 31 -11.15 14.82 15.70
CA ALA A 31 -10.65 13.45 15.67
C ALA A 31 -9.33 13.34 16.47
N GLN A 32 -9.28 12.43 17.42
CA GLN A 32 -8.11 12.18 18.28
C GLN A 32 -7.00 11.41 17.53
N PHE A 33 -5.82 11.24 18.12
CA PHE A 33 -4.71 10.44 17.56
C PHE A 33 -4.14 10.92 16.20
N GLY A 34 -4.22 12.22 15.89
CA GLY A 34 -3.66 12.80 14.67
C GLY A 34 -2.17 12.49 14.48
N GLU A 35 -1.36 12.51 15.54
CA GLU A 35 0.07 12.15 15.48
C GLU A 35 0.31 10.70 15.06
N LEU A 36 -0.53 9.77 15.54
CA LEU A 36 -0.44 8.35 15.18
C LEU A 36 -0.83 8.13 13.72
N ALA A 37 -1.86 8.84 13.24
CA ALA A 37 -2.23 8.84 11.83
C ALA A 37 -1.12 9.43 10.95
N GLY A 38 -0.50 10.53 11.38
CA GLY A 38 0.68 11.12 10.73
C GLY A 38 1.83 10.11 10.63
N ALA A 39 2.16 9.42 11.73
CA ALA A 39 3.14 8.34 11.71
C ALA A 39 2.74 7.21 10.75
N GLY A 40 1.46 6.83 10.70
CA GLY A 40 0.92 5.89 9.72
C GLY A 40 1.19 6.31 8.28
N PHE A 41 0.90 7.55 7.93
CA PHE A 41 1.16 8.10 6.58
C PHE A 41 2.66 8.19 6.26
N ILE A 42 3.53 8.46 7.22
CA ILE A 42 4.99 8.38 7.03
C ILE A 42 5.40 6.94 6.67
N VAL A 43 4.88 5.94 7.37
CA VAL A 43 5.17 4.52 7.08
C VAL A 43 4.64 4.12 5.69
N ILE A 44 3.43 4.54 5.31
CA ILE A 44 2.88 4.34 3.96
C ILE A 44 3.81 4.97 2.91
N THR A 45 4.21 6.23 3.13
CA THR A 45 5.10 6.97 2.22
C THR A 45 6.44 6.27 2.05
N ALA A 46 7.05 5.78 3.13
CA ALA A 46 8.27 4.99 3.08
C ALA A 46 8.10 3.72 2.21
N GLY A 47 6.95 3.02 2.34
CA GLY A 47 6.60 1.89 1.49
C GLY A 47 6.50 2.26 0.01
N ILE A 48 5.89 3.41 -0.31
CA ILE A 48 5.73 3.91 -1.69
C ILE A 48 7.08 4.32 -2.30
N VAL A 49 7.90 5.05 -1.55
CA VAL A 49 9.25 5.47 -1.98
C VAL A 49 10.12 4.25 -2.25
N LEU A 50 10.10 3.27 -1.34
CA LEU A 50 10.82 2.01 -1.53
C LEU A 50 10.45 1.34 -2.85
N TYR A 51 9.14 1.22 -3.15
CA TYR A 51 8.66 0.63 -4.40
C TYR A 51 9.06 1.44 -5.65
N SER A 52 9.03 2.77 -5.54
CA SER A 52 9.31 3.68 -6.66
C SER A 52 10.77 3.62 -7.12
N ILE A 53 11.72 3.54 -6.17
CA ILE A 53 13.15 3.37 -6.46
C ILE A 53 13.39 2.10 -7.29
N ILE A 54 12.68 1.03 -6.97
CA ILE A 54 12.86 -0.28 -7.62
C ILE A 54 12.26 -0.30 -9.02
N LYS A 55 11.07 0.31 -9.18
CA LYS A 55 10.42 0.44 -10.50
C LYS A 55 11.33 1.17 -11.50
N GLY A 56 12.13 2.14 -11.03
CA GLY A 56 13.06 2.93 -11.85
C GLY A 56 14.35 2.22 -12.28
N THR A 57 14.70 1.05 -11.72
CA THR A 57 15.93 0.34 -12.11
C THR A 57 15.71 -0.51 -13.37
N SER A 58 16.25 -0.06 -14.51
CA SER A 58 16.33 -0.85 -15.76
C SER A 58 17.35 -1.99 -15.61
N PHE A 59 16.95 -3.23 -15.94
CA PHE A 59 17.82 -4.40 -15.85
C PHE A 59 18.34 -4.86 -17.22
N VAL A 60 19.65 -5.13 -17.27
CA VAL A 60 20.39 -5.70 -18.41
C VAL A 60 20.14 -7.22 -18.50
N GLU A 61 20.01 -7.76 -19.71
CA GLU A 61 19.83 -9.17 -20.02
C GLU A 61 21.12 -9.79 -20.61
N TYR A 62 21.43 -11.03 -20.23
CA TYR A 62 22.56 -11.77 -20.81
C TYR A 62 22.09 -13.18 -21.19
N ARG A 63 22.35 -13.60 -22.43
CA ARG A 63 22.36 -15.01 -22.84
C ARG A 63 23.57 -15.31 -23.72
N LYS A 64 24.17 -16.47 -23.46
CA LYS A 64 25.43 -16.94 -24.07
C LYS A 64 25.33 -16.97 -25.60
N GLY A 65 26.21 -16.21 -26.26
CA GLY A 65 26.57 -16.36 -27.67
C GLY A 65 26.08 -15.28 -28.63
N SER A 66 25.07 -14.48 -28.28
CA SER A 66 24.57 -13.39 -29.12
C SER A 66 23.78 -12.40 -28.26
N PHE A 67 24.27 -11.16 -28.19
CA PHE A 67 23.67 -10.06 -27.43
C PHE A 67 22.43 -9.55 -28.17
N SER A 68 21.24 -10.02 -27.82
CA SER A 68 20.00 -9.36 -28.25
C SER A 68 19.00 -9.36 -27.10
N ILE A 69 18.86 -8.18 -26.51
CA ILE A 69 17.95 -7.86 -25.41
C ILE A 69 16.73 -7.18 -26.05
N GLU A 70 15.60 -7.87 -26.12
CA GLU A 70 14.30 -7.19 -26.28
C GLU A 70 13.42 -7.52 -25.09
N LEU A 71 13.85 -7.02 -23.93
CA LEU A 71 13.00 -6.83 -22.77
C LEU A 71 12.64 -5.35 -22.72
N SER A 72 11.37 -5.03 -22.99
CA SER A 72 10.87 -3.67 -22.81
C SER A 72 11.08 -3.23 -21.36
N GLN A 73 11.30 -1.93 -21.17
CA GLN A 73 11.45 -1.26 -19.86
C GLN A 73 10.33 -1.60 -18.86
N GLU A 74 9.20 -2.17 -19.31
CA GLU A 74 8.03 -2.45 -18.47
C GLU A 74 8.18 -3.66 -17.52
N MET A 75 9.19 -4.54 -17.69
CA MET A 75 9.33 -5.83 -16.98
C MET A 75 10.51 -5.93 -15.99
N SER A 76 11.11 -4.80 -15.59
CA SER A 76 12.29 -4.74 -14.70
C SER A 76 12.14 -5.43 -13.35
N PHE A 77 10.92 -5.47 -12.79
CA PHE A 77 10.66 -5.98 -11.43
C PHE A 77 10.60 -7.52 -11.32
N LEU A 78 10.54 -8.26 -12.43
CA LEU A 78 10.34 -9.73 -12.44
C LEU A 78 11.63 -10.56 -12.29
N LYS A 79 12.79 -9.92 -12.13
CA LYS A 79 14.11 -10.55 -12.31
C LYS A 79 14.83 -10.97 -11.01
N ALA A 80 14.51 -10.38 -9.86
CA ALA A 80 15.26 -10.63 -8.63
C ALA A 80 14.50 -11.53 -7.64
N ARG A 81 14.95 -12.78 -7.47
CA ARG A 81 14.61 -13.61 -6.31
C ARG A 81 15.37 -13.10 -5.08
N VAL A 82 14.92 -11.98 -4.52
CA VAL A 82 15.38 -11.50 -3.20
C VAL A 82 14.55 -12.22 -2.12
N PRO A 83 15.14 -12.66 -0.99
CA PRO A 83 14.51 -13.61 -0.06
C PRO A 83 13.27 -13.08 0.68
N LEU A 84 13.01 -11.77 0.62
CA LEU A 84 11.69 -11.16 0.71
C LEU A 84 11.57 -10.26 -0.52
N SER A 85 10.53 -10.43 -1.35
CA SER A 85 10.40 -9.54 -2.49
C SER A 85 10.17 -8.14 -1.94
N LEU A 86 10.83 -7.11 -2.44
CA LEU A 86 10.63 -5.74 -1.96
C LEU A 86 9.16 -5.29 -2.06
N LEU A 87 8.38 -5.96 -2.91
CA LEU A 87 6.92 -5.90 -2.98
C LEU A 87 6.24 -6.31 -1.67
N ASP A 88 6.76 -7.33 -0.97
CA ASP A 88 6.30 -7.78 0.33
C ASP A 88 6.58 -6.72 1.40
N ILE A 89 7.76 -6.09 1.38
CA ILE A 89 8.12 -5.01 2.30
C ILE A 89 7.23 -3.79 2.07
N HIS A 90 7.07 -3.35 0.82
CA HIS A 90 6.13 -2.30 0.45
C HIS A 90 4.74 -2.57 1.00
N HIS A 91 4.22 -3.78 0.76
CA HIS A 91 2.89 -4.14 1.21
C HIS A 91 2.76 -4.18 2.74
N ILE A 92 3.75 -4.73 3.45
CA ILE A 92 3.76 -4.74 4.92
C ILE A 92 3.73 -3.30 5.45
N LEU A 93 4.55 -2.41 4.90
CA LEU A 93 4.59 -1.01 5.31
C LEU A 93 3.25 -0.31 5.06
N VAL A 94 2.66 -0.48 3.88
CA VAL A 94 1.36 0.14 3.56
C VAL A 94 0.25 -0.38 4.47
N VAL A 95 0.20 -1.69 4.74
CA VAL A 95 -0.80 -2.27 5.66
C VAL A 95 -0.60 -1.76 7.09
N ILE A 96 0.63 -1.80 7.61
CA ILE A 96 0.92 -1.32 8.96
C ILE A 96 0.56 0.17 9.09
N GLY A 97 1.01 0.99 8.14
CA GLY A 97 0.71 2.42 8.17
C GLY A 97 -0.79 2.70 8.07
N SER A 98 -1.54 1.94 7.26
CA SER A 98 -3.01 2.06 7.19
C SER A 98 -3.71 1.63 8.48
N LEU A 99 -3.16 0.65 9.21
CA LEU A 99 -3.69 0.26 10.52
C LEU A 99 -3.45 1.34 11.56
N LEU A 100 -2.31 2.03 11.51
CA LEU A 100 -1.99 3.14 12.42
C LEU A 100 -2.92 4.36 12.23
N THR A 101 -3.54 4.53 11.07
CA THR A 101 -4.50 5.61 10.84
C THR A 101 -5.91 5.28 11.36
N LEU A 102 -6.22 4.01 11.67
CA LEU A 102 -7.57 3.60 12.08
C LEU A 102 -8.06 4.26 13.38
N PRO A 103 -7.26 4.39 14.45
CA PRO A 103 -7.74 5.04 15.67
C PRO A 103 -8.22 6.48 15.44
N HIS A 104 -7.48 7.24 14.62
CA HIS A 104 -7.86 8.60 14.26
C HIS A 104 -9.21 8.65 13.54
N PHE A 105 -9.37 7.81 12.53
CA PHE A 105 -10.63 7.70 11.79
C PHE A 105 -11.81 7.31 12.70
N ILE A 106 -11.64 6.27 13.52
CA ILE A 106 -12.73 5.77 14.39
C ILE A 106 -13.10 6.79 15.47
N SER A 107 -12.14 7.63 15.91
CA SER A 107 -12.38 8.67 16.91
C SER A 107 -13.10 9.91 16.37
N CYS A 108 -13.26 10.06 15.05
CA CYS A 108 -13.95 11.20 14.47
C CYS A 108 -15.45 11.15 14.78
N GLN A 109 -15.98 12.21 15.38
CA GLN A 109 -17.38 12.29 15.81
C GLN A 109 -18.29 12.99 14.79
N ASP A 110 -17.73 13.84 13.92
CA ASP A 110 -18.51 14.58 12.91
C ASP A 110 -17.88 14.56 11.51
N TYR A 111 -18.46 13.74 10.64
CA TYR A 111 -18.08 13.59 9.24
C TYR A 111 -18.73 14.61 8.29
N SER A 112 -19.58 15.50 8.79
CA SER A 112 -20.26 16.52 7.98
C SER A 112 -19.39 17.75 7.69
N THR A 113 -18.36 17.98 8.51
CA THR A 113 -17.38 19.05 8.32
C THR A 113 -16.46 18.77 7.12
N PRO A 114 -15.85 19.80 6.49
CA PRO A 114 -14.85 19.58 5.43
C PRO A 114 -13.67 18.70 5.87
N ALA A 115 -13.19 18.88 7.11
CA ALA A 115 -12.15 18.05 7.71
C ALA A 115 -12.61 16.59 7.89
N GLY A 116 -13.79 16.39 8.48
CA GLY A 116 -14.40 15.07 8.64
C GLY A 116 -14.61 14.37 7.30
N LEU A 117 -15.21 15.05 6.31
CA LEU A 117 -15.49 14.50 4.99
C LEU A 117 -14.22 14.10 4.24
N THR A 118 -13.18 14.94 4.28
CA THR A 118 -11.89 14.61 3.65
C THR A 118 -11.18 13.45 4.36
N GLY A 119 -11.26 13.38 5.69
CA GLY A 119 -10.80 12.23 6.48
C GLY A 119 -11.55 10.94 6.15
N LEU A 120 -12.87 11.03 5.95
CA LEU A 120 -13.72 9.90 5.54
C LEU A 120 -13.29 9.35 4.17
N LEU A 121 -13.15 10.24 3.19
CA LEU A 121 -12.72 9.90 1.84
C LEU A 121 -11.32 9.28 1.82
N LEU A 122 -10.40 9.81 2.65
CA LEU A 122 -9.07 9.21 2.83
C LEU A 122 -9.15 7.79 3.38
N GLY A 123 -9.98 7.53 4.39
CA GLY A 123 -10.18 6.19 4.92
C GLY A 123 -10.71 5.21 3.86
N PHE A 124 -11.68 5.62 3.06
CA PHE A 124 -12.19 4.79 1.95
C PHE A 124 -11.13 4.54 0.88
N ILE A 125 -10.35 5.54 0.51
CA ILE A 125 -9.29 5.39 -0.48
C ILE A 125 -8.18 4.49 0.05
N LEU A 126 -7.77 4.63 1.31
CA LEU A 126 -6.81 3.71 1.93
C LEU A 126 -7.32 2.26 1.90
N LEU A 127 -8.61 2.04 2.17
CA LEU A 127 -9.22 0.71 2.07
C LEU A 127 -9.16 0.17 0.63
N ILE A 128 -9.57 0.97 -0.36
CA ILE A 128 -9.52 0.61 -1.79
C ILE A 128 -8.08 0.30 -2.20
N GLU A 129 -7.11 1.10 -1.76
CA GLU A 129 -5.70 0.92 -2.10
C GLU A 129 -5.11 -0.35 -1.50
N ASN A 130 -5.44 -0.67 -0.26
CA ASN A 130 -5.05 -1.93 0.35
C ASN A 130 -5.62 -3.11 -0.45
N VAL A 131 -6.94 -3.12 -0.70
CA VAL A 131 -7.61 -4.18 -1.48
C VAL A 131 -7.01 -4.31 -2.88
N SER A 132 -6.78 -3.18 -3.56
CA SER A 132 -6.10 -3.11 -4.85
C SER A 132 -4.69 -3.70 -4.78
N GLY A 133 -3.93 -3.41 -3.73
CA GLY A 133 -2.60 -3.97 -3.47
C GLY A 133 -2.61 -5.50 -3.32
N PHE A 134 -3.60 -6.07 -2.60
CA PHE A 134 -3.80 -7.52 -2.53
C PHE A 134 -4.07 -8.11 -3.92
N TYR A 135 -4.94 -7.48 -4.71
CA TYR A 135 -5.23 -7.92 -6.07
C TYR A 135 -4.00 -7.85 -6.99
N GLY A 136 -3.19 -6.79 -6.86
CA GLY A 136 -1.91 -6.65 -7.55
C GLY A 136 -0.94 -7.79 -7.29
N ARG A 137 -0.82 -8.22 -6.04
CA ARG A 137 0.01 -9.39 -5.68
C ARG A 137 -0.53 -10.68 -6.27
N TYR A 138 -1.85 -10.88 -6.28
CA TYR A 138 -2.46 -12.01 -6.97
C TYR A 138 -2.09 -12.01 -8.46
N LEU A 139 -2.22 -10.87 -9.15
CA LEU A 139 -1.83 -10.76 -10.56
C LEU A 139 -0.34 -10.99 -10.76
N HIS A 140 0.52 -10.46 -9.89
CA HIS A 140 1.96 -10.68 -9.93
C HIS A 140 2.32 -12.16 -9.82
N ALA A 141 1.77 -12.86 -8.83
CA ALA A 141 1.98 -14.29 -8.64
C ALA A 141 1.48 -15.11 -9.84
N LYS A 142 0.34 -14.70 -10.44
CA LYS A 142 -0.22 -15.33 -11.63
C LYS A 142 0.67 -15.14 -12.86
N VAL A 143 1.18 -13.93 -13.09
CA VAL A 143 2.14 -13.65 -14.17
C VAL A 143 3.41 -14.49 -14.00
N GLU A 144 3.96 -14.53 -12.79
CA GLU A 144 5.18 -15.29 -12.50
C GLU A 144 4.99 -16.79 -12.70
N LYS A 145 3.81 -17.34 -12.35
CA LYS A 145 3.47 -18.73 -12.62
C LYS A 145 3.40 -18.99 -14.14
N LEU A 146 2.62 -18.19 -14.87
CA LEU A 146 2.41 -18.36 -16.31
C LEU A 146 3.70 -18.19 -17.12
N ARG A 147 4.64 -17.34 -16.65
CA ARG A 147 5.96 -17.15 -17.29
C ARG A 147 6.83 -18.41 -17.26
N ARG A 148 6.64 -19.28 -16.28
CA ARG A 148 7.44 -20.51 -16.12
C ARG A 148 6.97 -21.64 -17.04
N GLU A 149 5.77 -21.51 -17.62
CA GLU A 149 5.20 -22.47 -18.55
C GLU A 149 5.58 -22.07 -19.98
N VAL A 150 6.22 -22.97 -20.72
CA VAL A 150 6.65 -22.73 -22.11
C VAL A 150 5.41 -22.56 -22.99
N ASN A 151 5.33 -21.45 -23.75
CA ASN A 151 4.24 -21.14 -24.71
C ASN A 151 2.83 -21.05 -24.11
N ASN A 152 2.66 -20.37 -22.96
CA ASN A 152 1.33 -20.16 -22.37
C ASN A 152 0.54 -19.00 -23.06
N PRO A 153 -0.61 -19.28 -23.72
CA PRO A 153 -1.39 -18.27 -24.45
C PRO A 153 -2.06 -17.22 -23.55
N TYR A 154 -2.22 -17.50 -22.25
CA TYR A 154 -2.86 -16.60 -21.29
C TYR A 154 -1.91 -15.56 -20.69
N LEU A 155 -0.60 -15.66 -20.94
CA LEU A 155 0.41 -14.76 -20.39
C LEU A 155 0.18 -13.31 -20.86
N LYS A 156 -0.01 -13.10 -22.18
CA LYS A 156 -0.23 -11.77 -22.77
C LYS A 156 -1.48 -11.08 -22.19
N GLY A 157 -2.57 -11.83 -22.03
CA GLY A 157 -3.81 -11.32 -21.45
C GLY A 157 -3.65 -10.94 -19.97
N THR A 158 -2.92 -11.74 -19.19
CA THR A 158 -2.68 -11.47 -17.77
C THR A 158 -1.73 -10.29 -17.57
N LEU A 159 -0.70 -10.15 -18.40
CA LEU A 159 0.20 -8.99 -18.41
C LEU A 159 -0.56 -7.68 -18.70
N LYS A 160 -1.48 -7.68 -19.66
CA LYS A 160 -2.31 -6.50 -19.95
C LYS A 160 -3.14 -6.09 -18.73
N LYS A 161 -3.76 -7.05 -18.02
CA LYS A 161 -4.51 -6.80 -16.79
C LYS A 161 -3.62 -6.24 -15.68
N PHE A 162 -2.41 -6.80 -15.51
CA PHE A 162 -1.43 -6.32 -14.54
C PHE A 162 -0.99 -4.88 -14.82
N ARG A 163 -0.77 -4.52 -16.09
CA ARG A 163 -0.39 -3.15 -16.48
C ARG A 163 -1.49 -2.14 -16.17
N ILE A 164 -2.73 -2.43 -16.58
CA ILE A 164 -3.89 -1.58 -16.30
C ILE A 164 -4.09 -1.42 -14.79
N TRP A 165 -4.02 -2.52 -14.04
CA TRP A 165 -4.08 -2.47 -12.58
C TRP A 165 -3.01 -1.54 -11.99
N ARG A 166 -1.75 -1.67 -12.44
CA ARG A 166 -0.64 -0.86 -11.94
C ARG A 166 -0.85 0.64 -12.22
N GLU A 167 -1.31 1.00 -13.41
CA GLU A 167 -1.62 2.39 -13.77
C GLU A 167 -2.73 2.96 -12.88
N LEU A 168 -3.82 2.21 -12.69
CA LEU A 168 -4.94 2.62 -11.84
C LEU A 168 -4.54 2.72 -10.36
N HIS A 169 -3.73 1.78 -9.85
CA HIS A 169 -3.26 1.80 -8.47
C HIS A 169 -2.37 3.02 -8.20
N ILE A 170 -1.45 3.34 -9.12
CA ILE A 170 -0.62 4.55 -8.99
C ILE A 170 -1.48 5.82 -9.08
N ALA A 171 -2.45 5.86 -9.99
CA ALA A 171 -3.36 7.00 -10.12
C ALA A 171 -4.16 7.22 -8.83
N TRP A 172 -4.66 6.15 -8.20
CA TRP A 172 -5.33 6.25 -6.91
C TRP A 172 -4.42 6.75 -5.79
N THR A 173 -3.14 6.39 -5.84
CA THR A 173 -2.19 6.83 -4.82
C THR A 173 -1.96 8.33 -4.93
N LEU A 174 -1.94 8.89 -6.15
CA LEU A 174 -1.87 10.34 -6.35
C LEU A 174 -3.12 11.05 -5.83
N VAL A 175 -4.32 10.49 -6.09
CA VAL A 175 -5.58 11.03 -5.57
C VAL A 175 -5.60 11.00 -4.03
N MET A 176 -5.08 9.93 -3.43
CA MET A 176 -4.92 9.80 -1.98
C MET A 176 -4.07 10.93 -1.40
N TYR A 177 -2.89 11.21 -1.96
CA TYR A 177 -2.04 12.31 -1.49
C TYR A 177 -2.67 13.69 -1.71
N PHE A 178 -3.41 13.88 -2.79
CA PHE A 178 -4.15 15.11 -3.01
C PHE A 178 -5.19 15.34 -1.91
N LEU A 179 -5.96 14.30 -1.57
CA LEU A 179 -6.92 14.36 -0.45
C LEU A 179 -6.23 14.51 0.90
N LEU A 180 -5.05 13.93 1.09
CA LEU A 180 -4.26 14.08 2.33
C LEU A 180 -3.88 15.55 2.53
N VAL A 181 -3.39 16.20 1.48
CA VAL A 181 -3.08 17.64 1.52
C VAL A 181 -4.33 18.46 1.83
N LEU A 182 -5.46 18.18 1.16
CA LEU A 182 -6.71 18.88 1.45
C LEU A 182 -7.18 18.67 2.88
N HIS A 183 -7.05 17.45 3.41
CA HIS A 183 -7.43 17.13 4.77
C HIS A 183 -6.60 17.91 5.79
N VAL A 184 -5.28 17.96 5.60
CA VAL A 184 -4.38 18.75 6.46
C VAL A 184 -4.75 20.24 6.41
N ILE A 185 -5.03 20.79 5.23
CA ILE A 185 -5.47 22.19 5.07
C ILE A 185 -6.79 22.50 5.79
N PHE A 186 -7.70 21.53 5.90
CA PHE A 186 -8.98 21.73 6.58
C PHE A 186 -8.93 21.43 8.09
N VAL A 187 -7.87 20.78 8.56
CA VAL A 187 -7.62 20.51 9.98
C VAL A 187 -6.79 21.64 10.61
N ASP A 188 -5.87 22.24 9.85
CA ASP A 188 -5.13 23.48 10.22
C ASP A 188 -6.02 24.74 10.14
#